data_AF-A0A1Z8SVF8-F1
#
_entry.id   AF-A0A1Z8SVF8-F1
#
_cell.length_a   1.000
_cell.length_b   1.000
_cell.length_c   1.000
_cell.angle_alpha   90.00
_cell.angle_beta   90.00
_cell.angle_gamma   90.00
#
_symmetry.space_group_name_H-M   'P 1'
#
loop_
_entity.id
_entity.type
_entity.pdbx_description
1 polymer ?
#
loop_
_entity_poly.entity_id
_entity_poly.type
_entity_poly.pdbx_seq_one_letter_code
_entity_poly.pdbx_strand_id
1 'polypeptide(L)'
;MSDAPRISAAGFPLDPLPSDLLQSRVASLTPEQHHVTQKSGTEAPFCGGFLAEKESGTYCCIVCSLPLFRSDHKFDSGTGWPSFFDAFDKDHVAENSDESHGMIRVEICCARCDAHLGHVFPDGPPPTGVRHCLNSASLNFFPEGKEIPLMPEMPTDPQQGMATAYFGGG
;
A
#
# COMPACT_ATOMS: atom_id res chain seq x y z
N MET A 1 2.69 -25.03 -11.00
CA MET A 1 2.50 -24.24 -12.23
C MET A 1 3.03 -22.87 -11.89
N SER A 2 4.24 -22.54 -12.33
CA SER A 2 4.84 -21.25 -12.05
C SER A 2 4.25 -20.26 -13.05
N ASP A 3 3.16 -19.60 -12.67
CA ASP A 3 2.66 -18.44 -13.41
C ASP A 3 3.76 -17.36 -13.41
N ALA A 4 3.94 -16.73 -14.56
CA ALA A 4 4.87 -15.62 -14.68
C ALA A 4 4.47 -14.50 -13.70
N PRO A 5 5.45 -13.81 -13.08
CA PRO A 5 5.14 -12.78 -12.09
C PRO A 5 4.30 -11.67 -12.73
N ARG A 6 3.23 -11.25 -12.05
CA ARG A 6 2.44 -10.10 -12.51
C ARG A 6 3.25 -8.82 -12.28
N ILE A 7 3.65 -8.16 -13.35
CA ILE A 7 4.39 -6.90 -13.32
C ILE A 7 3.50 -5.78 -13.86
N SER A 8 3.47 -4.63 -13.17
CA SER A 8 2.76 -3.43 -13.63
C SER A 8 3.46 -2.76 -14.82
N ALA A 9 2.78 -1.82 -15.49
CA ALA A 9 3.40 -1.05 -16.57
C ALA A 9 4.59 -0.22 -16.07
N ALA A 10 4.55 0.20 -14.81
CA ALA A 10 5.66 0.86 -14.13
C ALA A 10 6.79 -0.08 -13.65
N GLY A 11 6.69 -1.40 -13.90
CA GLY A 11 7.76 -2.36 -13.64
C GLY A 11 7.77 -2.95 -12.23
N PHE A 12 6.69 -2.84 -11.47
CA PHE A 12 6.62 -3.32 -10.09
C PHE A 12 5.95 -4.70 -10.01
N PRO A 13 6.47 -5.63 -9.18
CA PRO A 13 5.81 -6.89 -8.96
C PRO A 13 4.54 -6.69 -8.14
N LEU A 14 3.45 -7.28 -8.61
CA LEU A 14 2.11 -7.23 -8.02
C LEU A 14 1.71 -8.56 -7.38
N ASP A 15 2.56 -9.60 -7.49
CA ASP A 15 2.29 -10.88 -6.84
C ASP A 15 2.21 -10.71 -5.32
N PRO A 16 1.29 -11.42 -4.65
CA PRO A 16 1.17 -11.36 -3.20
C PRO A 16 2.48 -11.64 -2.48
N LEU A 17 2.72 -10.90 -1.40
CA LEU A 17 3.88 -11.16 -0.55
C LEU A 17 3.79 -12.56 0.08
N PRO A 18 4.94 -13.24 0.30
CA PRO A 18 5.00 -14.44 1.13
C PRO A 18 4.29 -14.21 2.47
N SER A 19 3.52 -15.19 2.94
CA SER A 19 2.62 -15.01 4.08
C SER A 19 3.35 -14.66 5.38
N ASP A 20 4.54 -15.19 5.59
CA ASP A 20 5.44 -14.90 6.70
C ASP A 20 5.94 -13.45 6.68
N LEU A 21 6.34 -12.96 5.51
CA LEU A 21 6.72 -11.57 5.32
C LEU A 21 5.51 -10.64 5.53
N LEU A 22 4.35 -10.97 4.96
CA LEU A 22 3.13 -10.20 5.15
C LEU A 22 2.76 -10.08 6.62
N GLN A 23 2.78 -11.20 7.36
CA GLN A 23 2.50 -11.23 8.79
C GLN A 23 3.48 -10.38 9.60
N SER A 24 4.78 -10.45 9.30
CA SER A 24 5.78 -9.62 9.98
C SER A 24 5.58 -8.12 9.74
N ARG A 25 5.23 -7.72 8.50
CA ARG A 25 4.90 -6.34 8.16
C ARG A 25 3.65 -5.87 8.90
N VAL A 26 2.58 -6.67 8.88
CA VAL A 26 1.32 -6.35 9.60
C VAL A 26 1.54 -6.25 11.11
N ALA A 27 2.38 -7.11 11.69
CA ALA A 27 2.71 -7.06 13.12
C ALA A 27 3.50 -5.81 13.54
N SER A 28 4.20 -5.16 12.60
CA SER A 28 4.94 -3.92 12.85
C SER A 28 4.08 -2.65 12.80
N LEU A 29 2.82 -2.76 12.38
CA LEU A 29 1.89 -1.63 12.26
C LEU A 29 1.45 -1.11 13.63
N THR A 30 1.17 0.19 13.71
CA THR A 30 0.49 0.75 14.88
C THR A 30 -0.96 0.24 14.95
N PRO A 31 -1.63 0.31 16.12
CA PRO A 31 -3.02 -0.12 16.25
C PRO A 31 -3.97 0.56 15.25
N GLU A 32 -3.75 1.84 14.96
CA GLU A 32 -4.54 2.60 13.98
C GLU A 32 -4.27 2.13 12.55
N GLN A 33 -3.01 1.97 12.16
CA GLN A 33 -2.61 1.47 10.85
C GLN A 33 -3.16 0.06 10.61
N HIS A 34 -3.10 -0.82 11.61
CA HIS A 34 -3.69 -2.15 11.54
C HIS A 34 -5.22 -2.07 11.43
N HIS A 35 -5.88 -1.18 12.19
CA HIS A 35 -7.33 -1.03 12.11
C HIS A 35 -7.79 -0.58 10.72
N VAL A 36 -7.12 0.42 10.15
CA VAL A 36 -7.40 0.92 8.81
C VAL A 36 -7.10 -0.15 7.75
N THR A 37 -5.88 -0.66 7.70
CA THR A 37 -5.43 -1.52 6.58
C THR A 37 -5.99 -2.94 6.61
N GLN A 38 -6.22 -3.52 7.80
CA GLN A 38 -6.61 -4.94 7.95
C GLN A 38 -8.08 -5.14 8.34
N LYS A 39 -8.77 -4.09 8.81
CA LYS A 39 -10.18 -4.18 9.24
C LYS A 39 -11.09 -3.19 8.49
N SER A 40 -10.60 -2.65 7.36
CA SER A 40 -11.26 -1.61 6.57
C SER A 40 -11.81 -0.46 7.42
N GLY A 41 -11.06 -0.08 8.45
CA GLY A 41 -11.37 1.06 9.30
C GLY A 41 -11.13 2.38 8.56
N THR A 42 -11.78 3.45 9.01
CA THR A 42 -11.57 4.80 8.47
C THR A 42 -10.97 5.68 9.55
N GLU A 43 -9.88 6.38 9.22
CA GLU A 43 -9.26 7.36 10.13
C GLU A 43 -10.19 8.55 10.35
N ALA A 44 -10.12 9.18 11.53
CA ALA A 44 -10.88 10.38 11.79
C ALA A 44 -10.45 11.51 10.83
N PRO A 45 -11.41 12.30 10.28
CA PRO A 45 -11.08 13.39 9.38
C PRO A 45 -10.16 14.41 10.06
N PHE A 46 -9.25 15.00 9.29
CA PHE A 46 -8.27 16.00 9.75
C PHE A 46 -7.22 15.50 10.75
N CYS A 47 -7.20 14.20 11.08
CA CYS A 47 -6.20 13.62 11.98
C CYS A 47 -5.03 12.96 11.23
N GLY A 48 -5.15 12.78 9.91
CA GLY A 48 -4.15 12.11 9.08
C GLY A 48 -2.87 12.91 8.88
N GLY A 49 -1.72 12.27 9.10
CA GLY A 49 -0.39 12.91 9.03
C GLY A 49 0.00 13.48 7.66
N PHE A 50 -0.63 13.02 6.56
CA PHE A 50 -0.31 13.45 5.19
C PHE A 50 -1.27 14.48 4.60
N LEU A 51 -2.23 14.98 5.39
CA LEU A 51 -3.18 15.97 4.91
C LEU A 51 -2.48 17.25 4.42
N ALA A 52 -1.53 17.76 5.21
CA ALA A 52 -0.77 18.98 4.91
C ALA A 52 0.54 18.74 4.13
N GLU A 53 0.85 17.48 3.80
CA GLU A 53 2.10 17.16 3.08
C GLU A 53 2.04 17.73 1.65
N LYS A 54 3.08 18.48 1.30
CA LYS A 54 3.22 19.19 0.01
C LYS A 54 4.57 18.93 -0.64
N GLU A 55 5.45 18.17 0.01
CA GLU A 55 6.72 17.75 -0.58
C GLU A 55 6.49 16.88 -1.81
N SER A 56 7.38 17.02 -2.80
CA SER A 56 7.41 16.12 -3.95
C SER A 56 7.84 14.73 -3.51
N GLY A 57 7.09 13.69 -3.90
CA GLY A 57 7.41 12.33 -3.51
C GLY A 57 6.36 11.31 -3.91
N THR A 58 6.52 10.10 -3.36
CA THR A 58 5.68 8.94 -3.66
C THR A 58 5.05 8.41 -2.37
N TYR A 59 3.73 8.21 -2.42
CA TYR A 59 2.96 7.56 -1.37
C TYR A 59 2.90 6.07 -1.68
N CYS A 60 3.49 5.28 -0.79
CA CYS A 60 3.55 3.83 -0.90
C CYS A 60 2.62 3.17 0.10
N CYS A 61 2.20 1.93 -0.18
CA CYS A 61 1.47 1.10 0.77
C CYS A 61 2.30 0.92 2.05
N ILE A 62 1.72 1.20 3.21
CA ILE A 62 2.44 1.04 4.48
C ILE A 62 2.82 -0.41 4.78
N VAL A 63 2.06 -1.38 4.26
CA VAL A 63 2.26 -2.81 4.51
C VAL A 63 3.35 -3.38 3.60
N CYS A 64 3.20 -3.23 2.29
CA CYS A 64 4.08 -3.86 1.32
C CYS A 64 5.05 -2.90 0.62
N SER A 65 4.94 -1.58 0.83
CA SER A 65 5.75 -0.55 0.16
C SER A 65 5.58 -0.45 -1.36
N LEU A 66 4.50 -1.00 -1.93
CA LEU A 66 4.16 -0.76 -3.34
C LEU A 66 3.85 0.73 -3.55
N PRO A 67 4.40 1.42 -4.56
CA PRO A 67 4.01 2.79 -4.89
C PRO A 67 2.53 2.84 -5.25
N LEU A 68 1.74 3.71 -4.63
CA LEU A 68 0.30 3.77 -4.87
C LEU A 68 -0.11 5.10 -5.51
N PHE A 69 0.43 6.22 -5.02
CA PHE A 69 0.08 7.55 -5.49
C PHE A 69 1.31 8.45 -5.53
N ARG A 70 1.25 9.50 -6.33
CA ARG A 70 2.30 10.51 -6.45
C ARG A 70 1.82 11.86 -5.95
N SER A 71 2.73 12.67 -5.43
CA SER A 71 2.41 14.01 -4.91
C SER A 71 1.88 14.97 -5.99
N ASP A 72 2.28 14.81 -7.25
CA ASP A 72 1.76 15.57 -8.39
C ASP A 72 0.29 15.29 -8.69
N HIS A 73 -0.21 14.13 -8.26
CA HIS A 73 -1.63 13.77 -8.36
C HIS A 73 -2.45 14.21 -7.15
N LYS A 74 -1.81 14.73 -6.09
CA LYS A 74 -2.47 15.16 -4.85
C LYS A 74 -3.17 16.51 -5.04
N PHE A 75 -4.38 16.64 -4.52
CA PHE A 75 -5.10 17.92 -4.50
C PHE A 75 -5.85 18.11 -3.18
N ASP A 76 -6.20 19.36 -2.88
CA ASP A 76 -7.02 19.70 -1.71
C ASP A 76 -8.50 19.57 -2.07
N SER A 77 -9.15 18.55 -1.50
CA SER A 77 -10.59 18.31 -1.65
C SER A 77 -11.43 19.05 -0.61
N GLY A 78 -10.80 19.58 0.46
CA GLY A 78 -11.51 20.10 1.64
C GLY A 78 -12.20 19.04 2.50
N THR A 79 -12.04 17.74 2.22
CA THR A 79 -12.76 16.66 2.93
C THR A 79 -12.08 16.23 4.23
N GLY A 80 -10.83 16.63 4.46
CA GLY A 80 -10.06 16.24 5.65
C GLY A 80 -9.26 14.94 5.51
N TRP A 81 -9.19 14.38 4.29
CA TRP A 81 -8.35 13.23 3.94
C TRP A 81 -7.49 13.55 2.70
N PRO A 82 -6.28 12.98 2.58
CA PRO A 82 -5.47 13.13 1.38
C PRO A 82 -6.22 12.59 0.16
N SER A 83 -6.35 13.44 -0.86
CA SER A 83 -7.10 13.16 -2.07
C SER A 83 -6.20 13.20 -3.29
N PHE A 84 -6.36 12.22 -4.18
CA PHE A 84 -5.58 12.09 -5.42
C PHE A 84 -6.51 11.91 -6.62
N PHE A 85 -6.17 12.51 -7.75
CA PHE A 85 -6.98 12.36 -8.97
C PHE A 85 -6.58 11.14 -9.80
N ASP A 86 -5.39 10.58 -9.61
CA ASP A 86 -4.91 9.41 -10.34
C ASP A 86 -3.91 8.59 -9.49
N ALA A 87 -3.85 7.28 -9.76
CA ALA A 87 -2.91 6.36 -9.12
C ALA A 87 -1.49 6.50 -9.72
N PHE A 88 -0.51 5.89 -9.07
CA PHE A 88 0.86 5.77 -9.61
C PHE A 88 0.86 4.92 -10.89
N ASP A 89 0.13 3.82 -10.87
CA ASP A 89 -0.18 2.94 -11.99
C ASP A 89 -1.56 2.34 -11.71
N LYS A 90 -2.39 2.22 -12.75
CA LYS A 90 -3.75 1.66 -12.64
C LYS A 90 -3.76 0.24 -12.05
N ASP A 91 -2.69 -0.53 -12.22
CA ASP A 91 -2.60 -1.91 -11.75
C ASP A 91 -2.12 -2.02 -10.30
N HIS A 92 -1.74 -0.91 -9.66
CA HIS A 92 -1.28 -0.90 -8.27
C HIS A 92 -2.44 -0.83 -7.26
N VAL A 93 -3.62 -0.47 -7.75
CA VAL A 93 -4.83 -0.26 -6.96
C VAL A 93 -5.91 -1.22 -7.45
N ALA A 94 -6.56 -1.92 -6.53
CA ALA A 94 -7.72 -2.74 -6.81
C ALA A 94 -8.98 -2.01 -6.36
N GLU A 95 -9.98 -1.96 -7.24
CA GLU A 95 -11.29 -1.36 -6.97
C GLU A 95 -12.32 -2.46 -6.69
N ASN A 96 -12.94 -2.41 -5.51
CA ASN A 96 -13.97 -3.36 -5.08
C ASN A 96 -15.28 -2.61 -4.82
N SER A 97 -16.41 -3.16 -5.24
CA SER A 97 -17.71 -2.57 -4.91
C SER A 97 -18.02 -2.75 -3.43
N ASP A 98 -18.29 -1.65 -2.73
CA ASP A 98 -18.64 -1.58 -1.31
C ASP A 98 -20.09 -1.11 -1.17
N GLU A 99 -21.00 -2.03 -0.85
CA GLU A 99 -22.43 -1.77 -0.61
C GLU A 99 -22.77 -1.60 0.89
N SER A 100 -21.76 -1.41 1.74
CA SER A 100 -21.96 -1.23 3.17
C SER A 100 -22.69 0.09 3.50
N HIS A 101 -23.33 0.12 4.67
CA HIS A 101 -24.04 1.31 5.19
C HIS A 101 -25.14 1.89 4.28
N GLY A 102 -25.65 1.09 3.33
CA GLY A 102 -26.71 1.53 2.40
C GLY A 102 -26.24 2.53 1.34
N MET A 103 -24.92 2.66 1.15
CA MET A 103 -24.31 3.46 0.10
C MET A 103 -23.60 2.54 -0.89
N ILE A 104 -23.58 2.91 -2.17
CA ILE A 104 -22.74 2.26 -3.17
C ILE A 104 -21.47 3.09 -3.27
N ARG A 105 -20.38 2.57 -2.70
CA ARG A 105 -19.04 3.15 -2.81
C ARG A 105 -18.13 2.15 -3.52
N VAL A 106 -16.97 2.61 -3.95
CA VAL A 106 -15.93 1.73 -4.49
C VAL A 106 -14.76 1.79 -3.52
N GLU A 107 -14.53 0.70 -2.80
CA GLU A 107 -13.37 0.50 -1.94
C GLU A 107 -12.11 0.37 -2.80
N ILE A 108 -11.04 0.98 -2.31
CA ILE A 108 -9.71 0.93 -2.90
C ILE A 108 -8.81 0.11 -1.98
N CYS A 109 -8.24 -0.96 -2.52
CA CYS A 109 -7.24 -1.79 -1.85
C CYS A 109 -5.90 -1.79 -2.61
N CYS A 110 -4.81 -2.09 -1.90
CA CYS A 110 -3.52 -2.33 -2.54
C CYS A 110 -3.56 -3.63 -3.36
N ALA A 111 -3.29 -3.55 -4.66
CA ALA A 111 -3.38 -4.72 -5.57
C ALA A 111 -2.41 -5.86 -5.24
N ARG A 112 -1.39 -5.60 -4.40
CA ARG A 112 -0.38 -6.59 -4.00
C ARG A 112 -0.64 -7.28 -2.67
N CYS A 113 -1.29 -6.62 -1.72
CA CYS A 113 -1.42 -7.17 -0.35
C CYS A 113 -2.82 -7.02 0.23
N ASP A 114 -3.77 -6.57 -0.58
CA ASP A 114 -5.18 -6.38 -0.24
C ASP A 114 -5.44 -5.43 0.93
N ALA A 115 -4.42 -4.70 1.40
CA ALA A 115 -4.56 -3.70 2.44
C ALA A 115 -5.55 -2.60 2.01
N HIS A 116 -6.53 -2.32 2.86
CA HIS A 116 -7.50 -1.25 2.66
C HIS A 116 -6.79 0.11 2.63
N LEU A 117 -7.12 0.92 1.63
CA LEU A 117 -6.56 2.26 1.45
C LEU A 117 -7.62 3.35 1.69
N GLY A 118 -8.82 3.16 1.15
CA GLY A 118 -9.92 4.12 1.24
C GLY A 118 -11.00 3.87 0.20
N HIS A 119 -11.53 4.94 -0.39
CA HIS A 119 -12.61 4.87 -1.38
C HIS A 119 -12.39 5.83 -2.55
N VAL A 120 -12.89 5.45 -3.74
CA VAL A 120 -12.93 6.34 -4.91
C VAL A 120 -14.33 6.91 -5.09
N PHE A 121 -14.40 8.19 -5.43
CA PHE A 121 -15.62 8.94 -5.67
C PHE A 121 -15.60 9.58 -7.06
N PRO A 122 -16.74 9.68 -7.77
CA PRO A 122 -16.83 10.29 -9.09
C PRO A 122 -16.95 11.83 -9.05
N ASP A 123 -16.40 12.47 -8.02
CA ASP A 123 -16.48 13.92 -7.75
C ASP A 123 -15.11 14.60 -7.83
N GLY A 124 -14.18 14.01 -8.58
CA GLY A 124 -12.81 14.50 -8.72
C GLY A 124 -12.62 15.57 -9.80
N PRO A 125 -11.46 16.25 -9.82
CA PRO A 125 -11.13 17.21 -10.85
C PRO A 125 -10.80 16.52 -12.20
N PRO A 126 -10.79 17.26 -13.32
CA PRO A 126 -10.15 16.82 -14.55
C PRO A 126 -8.68 16.46 -14.31
N PRO A 127 -8.08 15.52 -15.07
CA PRO A 127 -8.61 14.90 -16.29
C PRO A 127 -9.46 13.66 -16.08
N THR A 128 -9.35 13.00 -14.92
CA THR A 128 -9.98 11.69 -14.66
C THR A 128 -11.42 11.81 -14.15
N GLY A 129 -11.76 12.93 -13.50
CA GLY A 129 -13.08 13.12 -12.87
C GLY A 129 -13.30 12.27 -11.63
N VAL A 130 -12.27 11.58 -11.13
CA VAL A 130 -12.34 10.73 -9.94
C VAL A 130 -11.48 11.27 -8.81
N ARG A 131 -11.91 11.01 -7.59
CA ARG A 131 -11.20 11.37 -6.36
C ARG A 131 -10.94 10.12 -5.54
N HIS A 132 -9.67 9.75 -5.45
CA HIS A 132 -9.19 8.73 -4.54
C HIS A 132 -9.06 9.38 -3.16
N CYS A 133 -9.96 9.05 -2.25
CA CYS A 133 -9.99 9.54 -0.87
C CYS A 133 -9.36 8.48 0.03
N LEU A 134 -8.16 8.76 0.54
CA LEU A 134 -7.34 7.74 1.21
C LEU A 134 -7.17 8.03 2.69
N ASN A 135 -6.99 6.97 3.47
CA ASN A 135 -6.55 7.08 4.85
C ASN A 135 -5.02 7.28 4.87
N SER A 136 -4.55 8.33 5.52
CA SER A 136 -3.12 8.59 5.75
C SER A 136 -2.44 7.41 6.46
N ALA A 137 -3.13 6.77 7.40
CA ALA A 137 -2.66 5.57 8.11
C ALA A 137 -2.42 4.35 7.21
N SER A 138 -2.90 4.35 5.96
CA SER A 138 -2.63 3.29 4.97
C SER A 138 -1.39 3.55 4.11
N LEU A 139 -0.82 4.75 4.22
CA LEU A 139 0.26 5.23 3.35
C LEU A 139 1.55 5.45 4.13
N ASN A 140 2.67 5.34 3.42
CA ASN A 140 3.97 5.83 3.85
C ASN A 140 4.54 6.74 2.76
N PHE A 141 5.11 7.88 3.13
CA PHE A 141 5.60 8.88 2.18
C PHE A 141 7.12 8.80 2.02
N PHE A 142 7.57 8.79 0.78
CA PHE A 142 8.97 8.84 0.41
C PHE A 142 9.21 10.10 -0.43
N PRO A 143 9.98 11.08 0.09
CA PRO A 143 10.35 12.27 -0.68
C PRO A 143 11.08 11.90 -1.98
N GLU A 144 10.98 12.75 -2.98
CA GLU A 144 11.66 12.56 -4.27
C GLU A 144 13.17 12.33 -4.07
N GLY A 145 13.71 11.30 -4.73
CA GLY A 145 15.10 10.89 -4.58
C GLY A 145 15.40 10.00 -3.37
N LYS A 146 14.44 9.72 -2.48
CA LYS A 146 14.57 8.66 -1.47
C LYS A 146 14.28 7.29 -2.07
N GLU A 147 15.07 6.32 -1.64
CA GLU A 147 14.89 4.92 -2.02
C GLU A 147 13.65 4.34 -1.33
N ILE A 148 12.77 3.73 -2.13
CA ILE A 148 11.60 3.01 -1.64
C ILE A 148 12.03 1.55 -1.43
N PRO A 149 11.79 0.95 -0.24
CA PRO A 149 12.14 -0.43 0.03
C PRO A 149 11.13 -1.36 -0.65
N LEU A 150 11.25 -1.50 -1.97
CA LEU A 150 10.29 -2.17 -2.84
C LEU A 150 10.29 -3.69 -2.73
N MET A 151 11.30 -4.25 -2.08
CA MET A 151 11.47 -5.68 -1.92
C MET A 151 11.63 -6.04 -0.43
N PRO A 152 11.22 -7.24 0.00
CA PRO A 152 12.07 -7.93 0.94
C PRO A 152 13.42 -8.12 0.25
N GLU A 153 14.50 -7.64 0.86
CA GLU A 153 15.80 -8.21 0.52
C GLU A 153 15.65 -9.73 0.68
N MET A 154 15.74 -10.48 -0.43
CA MET A 154 16.04 -11.90 -0.30
C MET A 154 17.36 -11.96 0.46
N PRO A 155 17.50 -12.81 1.49
CA PRO A 155 18.76 -12.88 2.23
C PRO A 155 19.88 -13.21 1.25
N THR A 156 20.74 -12.22 0.98
CA THR A 156 22.00 -12.42 0.28
C THR A 156 23.00 -12.97 1.28
N ASP A 157 22.84 -14.24 1.65
CA ASP A 157 23.89 -14.96 2.37
C ASP A 157 24.23 -16.28 1.66
N PRO A 158 25.42 -16.37 1.02
CA PRO A 158 25.95 -17.64 0.51
C PRO A 158 26.41 -18.61 1.63
N GLN A 159 26.23 -18.31 2.92
CA GLN A 159 26.82 -19.07 4.02
C GLN A 159 25.90 -19.27 5.24
N GLN A 160 24.78 -19.98 5.08
CA GLN A 160 24.28 -20.85 6.17
C GLN A 160 24.59 -22.29 5.76
N GLY A 161 25.50 -23.04 6.38
CA GLY A 161 25.90 -23.05 7.78
C GLY A 161 26.00 -24.52 8.14
N MET A 162 27.12 -25.14 7.76
CA MET A 162 27.46 -26.51 8.14
C MET A 162 27.45 -26.63 9.67
N ALA A 163 26.59 -27.48 10.20
CA ALA A 163 26.71 -27.99 11.56
C ALA A 163 26.55 -29.51 11.52
N THR A 164 27.70 -30.15 11.38
CA THR A 164 28.00 -31.57 11.52
C THR A 164 27.21 -32.24 12.65
N ALA A 165 26.35 -33.19 12.31
CA ALA A 165 25.81 -34.14 13.26
C ALA A 165 26.92 -35.14 13.66
N TYR A 166 27.55 -34.90 14.80
CA TYR A 166 28.28 -35.93 15.54
C TYR A 166 27.25 -36.82 16.25
N PHE A 167 27.07 -38.04 15.78
CA PHE A 167 26.69 -39.18 16.63
C PHE A 167 27.54 -40.37 16.20
N GLY A 168 28.64 -40.56 16.94
CA GLY A 168 29.45 -41.76 16.91
C GLY A 168 29.22 -42.58 18.18
N GLY A 169 29.25 -43.91 18.02
CA GLY A 169 29.31 -44.91 19.10
C GLY A 169 27.93 -45.30 19.62
N GLY A 170 27.55 -46.58 19.65
CA GLY A 170 28.33 -47.81 19.64
C GLY A 170 27.63 -48.79 20.57
#